data_AF-B2HDZ6-F1
#
_entry.id   AF-B2HDZ6-F1
#
_cell.length_a   1.000
_cell.length_b   1.000
_cell.length_c   1.000
_cell.angle_alpha   90.00
_cell.angle_beta   90.00
_cell.angle_gamma   90.00
#
_symmetry.space_group_name_H-M   'P 1'
#
loop_
_entity.id
_entity.type
_entity.pdbx_description
1 polymer ?
#
loop_
_entity_poly.entity_id
_entity_poly.type
_entity_poly.pdbx_seq_one_letter_code
_entity_poly.pdbx_strand_id
1 'polypeptide(L)'
;MVDPPLSDGTVTLSPFRPDEVSAHVAGQDELTARWLSGGVVTQHSAAAYFEHCRDQWATGGPLRAFAIRVGPQQVPAGTVDLRFAGEGLAFGEVNVAYGLYPAWRGRGLATRAVDLVCRYAAQLDATVAVVKVEPENSASARVALRAGFGRTSRIREPDGNVFDRYERTLSRGVWVRIAGEADIDAVFEIRTSVTENHLSLEQLAELGITKESVREAMRASPCLWVADVDGVTAGFTMADATAGSVFACFVRPQFQGRGVGSALMRRVEATLFERHAAIRLTTDGSSRAAGFYRKLGWSAAGDLPDGSIRFEKRLRAPAAKMHADEVDIDASLVRRLVSTQFPHWADLPLTPIDSAGTDNAMYRLGTDMAVRLPRIHWAVASLRTEQRWLGRIAPQLPVASPVPVGLGAAAQGFAWPWSICRWVTGENPKFGQLVDPIGLARDLADFIGALRRIDPAGGPDAARGKPLAEQDEQVRGALATMDGRLDVHAVTVAWERALRIPGYAGPPTWFHGDLSPFNILTVDGRLAGVIDFGLMGVGDPSVDLIPAWNLLSAPAREQFRTMLRVDAETWARGCGRALSIALVALPYYQTTNPQLAGSARHVISEILADQRRSGSLGSW
;
A
#
# COMPACT_ATOMS: atom_id res chain seq x y z
N MET A 1 7.67 -30.31 -7.31
CA MET A 1 8.19 -29.31 -8.25
C MET A 1 7.15 -29.17 -9.34
N VAL A 2 6.69 -27.95 -9.65
CA VAL A 2 5.73 -27.75 -10.73
C VAL A 2 6.50 -27.85 -12.03
N ASP A 3 6.37 -28.98 -12.72
CA ASP A 3 6.90 -29.12 -14.06
C ASP A 3 6.11 -28.21 -15.02
N PRO A 4 6.79 -27.51 -15.95
CA PRO A 4 6.09 -26.69 -16.92
C PRO A 4 5.08 -27.53 -17.72
N PRO A 5 3.93 -26.95 -18.12
CA PRO A 5 3.69 -25.52 -18.25
C PRO A 5 3.34 -24.79 -16.94
N LEU A 6 3.91 -23.59 -16.75
CA LEU A 6 3.51 -22.65 -15.71
C LEU A 6 2.42 -21.73 -16.25
N SER A 7 1.35 -21.48 -15.50
CA SER A 7 0.27 -20.60 -15.99
C SER A 7 -0.39 -19.80 -14.88
N ASP A 8 -0.84 -18.60 -15.22
CA ASP A 8 -1.71 -17.76 -14.39
C ASP A 8 -3.11 -17.55 -14.99
N GLY A 9 -3.45 -18.36 -16.01
CA GLY A 9 -4.70 -18.27 -16.79
C GLY A 9 -4.65 -17.25 -17.94
N THR A 10 -3.68 -16.33 -17.97
CA THR A 10 -3.48 -15.37 -19.07
C THR A 10 -2.21 -15.66 -19.85
N VAL A 11 -1.10 -15.86 -19.11
CA VAL A 11 0.21 -16.23 -19.64
C VAL A 11 0.46 -17.70 -19.32
N THR A 12 0.96 -18.44 -20.30
CA THR A 12 1.48 -19.78 -20.13
C THR A 12 2.95 -19.82 -20.53
N LEU A 13 3.80 -20.37 -19.67
CA LEU A 13 5.23 -20.55 -19.89
C LEU A 13 5.52 -22.04 -20.05
N SER A 14 6.14 -22.42 -21.17
CA SER A 14 6.64 -23.78 -21.35
C SER A 14 7.85 -23.79 -22.29
N PRO A 15 8.64 -24.88 -22.32
CA PRO A 15 9.82 -24.96 -23.17
C PRO A 15 9.53 -24.61 -24.64
N PHE A 16 10.56 -24.15 -25.34
CA PHE A 16 10.48 -23.87 -26.77
C PHE A 16 10.18 -25.14 -27.56
N ARG A 17 9.35 -25.00 -28.60
CA ARG A 17 9.07 -26.09 -29.54
C ARG A 17 9.80 -25.84 -30.87
N PRO A 18 10.37 -26.88 -31.52
CA PRO A 18 11.08 -26.71 -32.79
C PRO A 18 10.25 -26.05 -33.91
N ASP A 19 8.94 -26.27 -33.93
CA ASP A 19 8.01 -25.67 -34.90
C ASP A 19 7.78 -24.15 -34.68
N GLU A 20 8.19 -23.61 -33.54
CA GLU A 20 8.02 -22.19 -33.21
C GLU A 20 9.21 -21.31 -33.68
N VAL A 21 10.27 -21.89 -34.25
CA VAL A 21 11.46 -21.15 -34.71
C VAL A 21 11.08 -20.04 -35.68
N SER A 22 10.22 -20.33 -36.65
CA SER A 22 9.78 -19.32 -37.63
C SER A 22 8.98 -18.19 -36.98
N ALA A 23 8.10 -18.51 -36.03
CA ALA A 23 7.34 -17.50 -35.29
C ALA A 23 8.24 -16.65 -34.39
N HIS A 24 9.27 -17.25 -33.78
CA HIS A 24 10.26 -16.54 -32.97
C HIS A 24 11.06 -15.54 -33.80
N VAL A 25 11.58 -15.96 -34.95
CA VAL A 25 12.31 -15.07 -35.87
C VAL A 25 11.42 -13.94 -36.35
N ALA A 26 10.17 -14.24 -36.76
CA ALA A 26 9.23 -13.22 -37.24
C ALA A 26 8.77 -12.24 -36.15
N GLY A 27 8.81 -12.64 -34.88
CA GLY A 27 8.41 -11.80 -33.75
C GLY A 27 9.49 -10.85 -33.23
N GLN A 28 10.73 -10.97 -33.70
CA GLN A 28 11.87 -10.16 -33.24
C GLN A 28 11.87 -8.77 -33.89
N ASP A 29 12.41 -7.77 -33.19
CA ASP A 29 12.68 -6.43 -33.71
C ASP A 29 14.07 -5.94 -33.28
N GLU A 30 14.41 -4.71 -33.65
CA GLU A 30 15.70 -4.11 -33.29
C GLU A 30 15.94 -4.05 -31.78
N LEU A 31 14.88 -3.90 -30.96
CA LEU A 31 15.01 -3.83 -29.51
C LEU A 31 15.28 -5.20 -28.89
N THR A 32 14.62 -6.27 -29.35
CA THR A 32 14.93 -7.63 -28.86
C THR A 32 16.28 -8.10 -29.38
N ALA A 33 16.65 -7.74 -30.62
CA ALA A 33 17.99 -7.99 -31.16
C ALA A 33 19.07 -7.31 -30.32
N ARG A 34 18.90 -6.02 -29.99
CA ARG A 34 19.87 -5.23 -29.21
C ARG A 34 20.00 -5.77 -27.78
N TRP A 35 18.88 -6.00 -27.09
CA TRP A 35 18.84 -6.19 -25.63
C TRP A 35 18.75 -7.63 -25.12
N LEU A 36 18.43 -8.58 -25.99
CA LEU A 36 18.29 -9.99 -25.57
C LEU A 36 19.16 -10.92 -26.40
N SER A 37 19.18 -10.75 -27.71
CA SER A 37 19.85 -11.69 -28.62
C SER A 37 21.28 -11.28 -28.99
N GLY A 38 21.70 -10.05 -28.71
CA GLY A 38 23.03 -9.53 -29.07
C GLY A 38 23.25 -9.37 -30.58
N GLY A 39 22.17 -9.28 -31.37
CA GLY A 39 22.22 -9.18 -32.82
C GLY A 39 20.96 -9.69 -33.53
N VAL A 40 20.98 -9.62 -34.87
CA VAL A 40 19.87 -10.09 -35.72
C VAL A 40 19.75 -11.61 -35.64
N VAL A 41 18.55 -12.08 -35.29
CA VAL A 41 18.25 -13.52 -35.18
C VAL A 41 17.84 -14.08 -36.55
N THR A 42 18.55 -15.09 -37.02
CA THR A 42 18.23 -15.85 -38.24
C THR A 42 17.48 -17.14 -37.91
N GLN A 43 16.85 -17.76 -38.91
CA GLN A 43 16.26 -19.11 -38.78
C GLN A 43 17.27 -20.13 -38.24
N HIS A 44 18.51 -20.10 -38.75
CA HIS A 44 19.57 -21.01 -38.32
C HIS A 44 19.98 -20.78 -36.86
N SER A 45 20.23 -19.52 -36.46
CA SER A 45 20.64 -19.20 -35.09
C SER A 45 19.52 -19.43 -34.07
N ALA A 46 18.26 -19.19 -34.45
CA ALA A 46 17.09 -19.49 -33.60
C ALA A 46 16.90 -21.00 -33.41
N ALA A 47 17.04 -21.80 -34.49
CA ALA A 47 16.97 -23.26 -34.39
C ALA A 47 18.07 -23.81 -33.47
N ALA A 48 19.32 -23.36 -33.64
CA ALA A 48 20.44 -23.74 -32.79
C ALA A 48 20.20 -23.35 -31.31
N TYR A 49 19.65 -22.15 -31.05
CA TYR A 49 19.28 -21.73 -29.69
C TYR A 49 18.19 -22.62 -29.09
N PHE A 50 17.16 -22.99 -29.84
CA PHE A 50 16.08 -23.86 -29.36
C PHE A 50 16.59 -25.27 -29.03
N GLU A 51 17.50 -25.81 -29.85
CA GLU A 51 18.19 -27.06 -29.58
C GLU A 51 19.03 -26.97 -28.30
N HIS A 52 19.81 -25.91 -28.13
CA HIS A 52 20.56 -25.67 -26.90
C HIS A 52 19.65 -25.59 -25.67
N CYS A 53 18.53 -24.85 -25.74
CA CYS A 53 17.58 -24.81 -24.65
C CYS A 53 17.01 -26.20 -24.31
N ARG A 54 16.67 -27.00 -25.33
CA ARG A 54 16.20 -28.38 -25.12
C ARG A 54 17.24 -29.26 -24.45
N ASP A 55 18.50 -29.15 -24.86
CA ASP A 55 19.60 -29.87 -24.23
C ASP A 55 19.78 -29.46 -22.75
N GLN A 56 19.68 -28.16 -22.44
CA GLN A 56 19.72 -27.65 -21.07
C GLN A 56 18.55 -28.17 -20.21
N TRP A 57 17.36 -28.29 -20.79
CA TRP A 57 16.21 -28.93 -20.12
C TRP A 57 16.45 -30.42 -19.87
N ALA A 58 17.02 -31.15 -20.85
CA ALA A 58 17.24 -32.59 -20.76
C ALA A 58 18.37 -32.97 -19.78
N THR A 59 19.45 -32.19 -19.77
CA THR A 59 20.63 -32.42 -18.93
C THR A 59 20.53 -31.79 -17.55
N GLY A 60 19.49 -30.98 -17.32
CA GLY A 60 19.34 -30.22 -16.08
C GLY A 60 20.33 -29.06 -15.93
N GLY A 61 20.93 -28.58 -17.03
CA GLY A 61 21.93 -27.50 -17.04
C GLY A 61 21.47 -26.16 -16.44
N PRO A 62 22.34 -25.14 -16.34
CA PRO A 62 22.04 -23.90 -15.60
C PRO A 62 20.99 -22.99 -16.26
N LEU A 63 20.54 -23.27 -17.48
CA LEU A 63 19.54 -22.47 -18.20
C LEU A 63 18.16 -23.13 -18.19
N ARG A 64 17.12 -22.35 -17.87
CA ARG A 64 15.71 -22.73 -18.03
C ARG A 64 14.99 -21.67 -18.85
N ALA A 65 14.90 -21.89 -20.15
CA ALA A 65 14.28 -20.95 -21.08
C ALA A 65 12.86 -21.37 -21.44
N PHE A 66 11.93 -20.41 -21.41
CA PHE A 66 10.52 -20.58 -21.66
C PHE A 66 10.05 -19.67 -22.80
N ALA A 67 9.17 -20.19 -23.65
CA ALA A 67 8.34 -19.37 -24.52
C ALA A 67 7.13 -18.84 -23.73
N ILE A 68 6.88 -17.54 -23.85
CA ILE A 68 5.70 -16.87 -23.31
C ILE A 68 4.57 -17.06 -24.32
N ARG A 69 3.47 -17.70 -23.90
CA ARG A 69 2.28 -17.93 -24.74
C ARG A 69 1.05 -17.27 -24.13
N VAL A 70 0.15 -16.79 -24.99
CA VAL A 70 -1.04 -16.03 -24.58
C VAL A 70 -2.31 -16.62 -25.20
N GLY A 71 -3.37 -16.65 -24.40
CA GLY A 71 -4.70 -17.06 -24.82
C GLY A 71 -4.86 -18.59 -24.98
N PRO A 72 -6.09 -19.05 -25.28
CA PRO A 72 -6.40 -20.47 -25.38
C PRO A 72 -5.68 -21.14 -26.56
N GLN A 73 -5.36 -20.39 -27.62
CA GLN A 73 -4.57 -20.89 -28.76
C GLN A 73 -3.06 -20.90 -28.49
N GLN A 74 -2.62 -20.45 -27.31
CA GLN A 74 -1.21 -20.51 -26.88
C GLN A 74 -0.26 -19.83 -27.89
N VAL A 75 -0.62 -18.63 -28.36
CA VAL A 75 0.15 -17.91 -29.38
C VAL A 75 1.48 -17.43 -28.78
N PRO A 76 2.63 -17.66 -29.45
CA PRO A 76 3.92 -17.15 -29.00
C PRO A 76 3.94 -15.62 -28.92
N ALA A 77 4.29 -15.09 -27.75
CA ALA A 77 4.27 -13.67 -27.44
C ALA A 77 5.64 -13.12 -27.02
N GLY A 78 6.60 -13.99 -26.71
CA GLY A 78 7.94 -13.61 -26.28
C GLY A 78 8.69 -14.73 -25.59
N THR A 79 9.71 -14.37 -24.83
CA THR A 79 10.61 -15.28 -24.13
C THR A 79 10.87 -14.83 -22.70
N VAL A 80 11.09 -15.78 -21.80
CA VAL A 80 11.61 -15.53 -20.45
C VAL A 80 12.51 -16.69 -20.07
N ASP A 81 13.67 -16.41 -19.49
CA ASP A 81 14.60 -17.44 -19.06
C ASP A 81 15.20 -17.17 -17.68
N LEU A 82 15.58 -18.26 -17.03
CA LEU A 82 16.30 -18.27 -15.76
C LEU A 82 17.69 -18.85 -15.98
N ARG A 83 18.70 -18.18 -15.44
CA ARG A 83 20.08 -18.65 -15.43
C ARG A 83 20.58 -18.79 -14.00
N PHE A 84 20.79 -20.02 -13.57
CA PHE A 84 21.20 -20.40 -12.21
C PHE A 84 22.72 -20.36 -11.99
N ALA A 85 23.50 -20.18 -13.05
CA ALA A 85 24.94 -19.99 -12.97
C ALA A 85 25.42 -19.02 -14.06
N GLY A 86 26.32 -18.11 -13.71
CA GLY A 86 26.91 -17.13 -14.63
C GLY A 86 27.69 -16.05 -13.89
N GLU A 87 28.41 -15.20 -14.62
CA GLU A 87 29.19 -14.11 -14.03
C GLU A 87 28.31 -13.10 -13.28
N GLY A 88 28.73 -12.77 -12.06
CA GLY A 88 28.04 -11.82 -11.19
C GLY A 88 26.80 -12.36 -10.48
N LEU A 89 26.62 -13.69 -10.41
CA LEU A 89 25.62 -14.34 -9.56
C LEU A 89 26.28 -15.02 -8.35
N ALA A 90 25.80 -14.69 -7.15
CA ALA A 90 26.18 -15.38 -5.92
C ALA A 90 25.40 -16.70 -5.75
N PHE A 91 25.81 -17.53 -4.78
CA PHE A 91 25.10 -18.76 -4.45
C PHE A 91 23.65 -18.46 -4.05
N GLY A 92 22.69 -19.17 -4.66
CA GLY A 92 21.26 -18.97 -4.45
C GLY A 92 20.64 -17.85 -5.30
N GLU A 93 21.44 -17.11 -6.09
CA GLU A 93 20.92 -16.13 -7.03
C GLU A 93 20.57 -16.75 -8.39
N VAL A 94 19.53 -16.21 -9.03
CA VAL A 94 19.13 -16.59 -10.38
C VAL A 94 18.94 -15.33 -11.23
N ASN A 95 19.57 -15.26 -12.39
CA ASN A 95 19.31 -14.17 -13.32
C ASN A 95 18.02 -14.45 -14.10
N VAL A 96 17.17 -13.44 -14.23
CA VAL A 96 15.94 -13.47 -15.03
C VAL A 96 16.09 -12.53 -16.22
N ALA A 97 15.98 -13.07 -17.43
CA ALA A 97 15.93 -12.30 -18.67
C ALA A 97 14.58 -12.51 -19.36
N TYR A 98 14.05 -11.48 -20.00
CA TYR A 98 12.72 -11.55 -20.63
C TYR A 98 12.56 -10.55 -21.78
N GLY A 99 11.71 -10.91 -22.73
CA GLY A 99 11.34 -10.08 -23.86
C GLY A 99 9.96 -10.42 -24.40
N LEU A 100 9.26 -9.41 -24.92
CA LEU A 100 8.03 -9.60 -25.68
C LEU A 100 8.23 -9.14 -27.12
N TYR A 101 7.62 -9.88 -28.04
CA TYR A 101 7.50 -9.47 -29.43
C TYR A 101 6.67 -8.17 -29.52
N PRO A 102 6.92 -7.28 -30.51
CA PRO A 102 6.33 -5.94 -30.57
C PRO A 102 4.81 -5.90 -30.39
N ALA A 103 4.09 -6.83 -31.03
CA ALA A 103 2.62 -6.90 -31.00
C ALA A 103 2.03 -7.11 -29.59
N TRP A 104 2.82 -7.62 -28.64
CA TRP A 104 2.37 -8.04 -27.31
C TRP A 104 2.83 -7.12 -26.18
N ARG A 105 3.64 -6.09 -26.49
CA ARG A 105 4.15 -5.13 -25.50
C ARG A 105 3.03 -4.25 -24.93
N GLY A 106 3.25 -3.71 -23.73
CA GLY A 106 2.32 -2.78 -23.09
C GLY A 106 1.10 -3.44 -22.41
N ARG A 107 0.95 -4.77 -22.49
CA ARG A 107 -0.22 -5.52 -21.96
C ARG A 107 0.00 -6.18 -20.60
N GLY A 108 1.10 -5.85 -19.90
CA GLY A 108 1.45 -6.44 -18.60
C GLY A 108 1.94 -7.90 -18.65
N LEU A 109 2.07 -8.51 -19.82
CA LEU A 109 2.42 -9.93 -19.99
C LEU A 109 3.83 -10.28 -19.49
N ALA A 110 4.80 -9.37 -19.68
CA ALA A 110 6.18 -9.58 -19.23
C ALA A 110 6.25 -9.66 -17.70
N THR A 111 5.53 -8.78 -16.99
CA THR A 111 5.47 -8.80 -15.53
C THR A 111 4.87 -10.11 -15.00
N ARG A 112 3.80 -10.61 -15.64
CA ARG A 112 3.19 -11.91 -15.33
C ARG A 112 4.16 -13.07 -15.56
N ALA A 113 4.86 -13.07 -16.70
CA ALA A 113 5.86 -14.07 -17.03
C ALA A 113 7.03 -14.08 -16.03
N VAL A 114 7.57 -12.90 -15.68
CA VAL A 114 8.64 -12.74 -14.69
C VAL A 114 8.20 -13.27 -13.32
N ASP A 115 6.99 -12.96 -12.87
CA ASP A 115 6.50 -13.46 -11.59
C ASP A 115 6.34 -15.00 -11.60
N LEU A 116 5.85 -15.58 -12.69
CA LEU A 116 5.76 -17.04 -12.84
C LEU A 116 7.14 -17.72 -12.78
N VAL A 117 8.16 -17.21 -13.47
CA VAL A 117 9.50 -17.81 -13.42
C VAL A 117 10.20 -17.58 -12.08
N CYS A 118 9.96 -16.46 -11.39
CA CYS A 118 10.48 -16.26 -10.03
C CYS A 118 9.92 -17.30 -9.05
N ARG A 119 8.64 -17.69 -9.20
CA ARG A 119 8.05 -18.78 -8.40
C ARG A 119 8.70 -20.12 -8.71
N TYR A 120 8.91 -20.41 -9.99
CA TYR A 120 9.61 -21.63 -10.41
C TYR A 120 11.05 -21.68 -9.88
N ALA A 121 11.77 -20.57 -9.92
CA ALA A 121 13.13 -20.49 -9.38
C ALA A 121 13.18 -20.71 -7.86
N ALA A 122 12.22 -20.18 -7.10
CA ALA A 122 12.12 -20.41 -5.66
C ALA A 122 11.88 -21.89 -5.30
N GLN A 123 11.25 -22.67 -6.20
CA GLN A 123 11.11 -24.12 -6.05
C GLN A 123 12.42 -24.86 -6.33
N LEU A 124 13.33 -24.26 -7.11
CA LEU A 124 14.69 -24.73 -7.40
C LEU A 124 15.72 -24.15 -6.42
N ASP A 125 15.31 -23.84 -5.19
CA ASP A 125 16.14 -23.33 -4.11
C ASP A 125 16.84 -21.96 -4.37
N ALA A 126 16.42 -21.21 -5.39
CA ALA A 126 16.87 -19.83 -5.55
C ALA A 126 16.26 -18.94 -4.46
N THR A 127 17.10 -18.14 -3.81
CA THR A 127 16.74 -17.23 -2.71
C THR A 127 16.62 -15.78 -3.18
N VAL A 128 17.25 -15.42 -4.31
CA VAL A 128 17.19 -14.07 -4.89
C VAL A 128 17.09 -14.17 -6.41
N ALA A 129 16.10 -13.49 -6.98
CA ALA A 129 16.06 -13.25 -8.41
C ALA A 129 16.75 -11.93 -8.73
N VAL A 130 17.54 -11.92 -9.80
CA VAL A 130 18.31 -10.79 -10.29
C VAL A 130 17.84 -10.45 -11.70
N VAL A 131 17.60 -9.17 -11.98
CA VAL A 131 17.43 -8.66 -13.35
C VAL A 131 18.51 -7.61 -13.59
N LYS A 132 19.26 -7.76 -14.68
CA LYS A 132 20.23 -6.76 -15.16
C LYS A 132 19.60 -5.99 -16.31
N VAL A 133 19.56 -4.67 -16.21
CA VAL A 133 18.94 -3.81 -17.24
C VAL A 133 19.89 -2.69 -17.62
N GLU A 134 20.16 -2.50 -18.91
CA GLU A 134 20.93 -1.33 -19.34
C GLU A 134 20.19 -0.04 -18.95
N PRO A 135 20.88 1.01 -18.45
CA PRO A 135 20.26 2.25 -17.99
C PRO A 135 19.31 2.91 -19.00
N GLU A 136 19.56 2.71 -20.31
CA GLU A 136 18.71 3.24 -21.39
C GLU A 136 17.39 2.47 -21.55
N ASN A 137 17.31 1.22 -21.10
CA ASN A 137 16.15 0.35 -21.24
C ASN A 137 15.14 0.56 -20.10
N SER A 138 14.58 1.77 -20.04
CA SER A 138 13.55 2.14 -19.05
C SER A 138 12.29 1.24 -19.11
N ALA A 139 11.99 0.63 -20.26
CA ALA A 139 10.88 -0.29 -20.41
C ALA A 139 11.08 -1.58 -19.61
N SER A 140 12.26 -2.21 -19.71
CA SER A 140 12.61 -3.40 -18.93
C SER A 140 12.73 -3.05 -17.43
N ALA A 141 13.36 -1.92 -17.08
CA ALA A 141 13.44 -1.47 -15.70
C ALA A 141 12.05 -1.36 -15.04
N ARG A 142 11.05 -0.83 -15.76
CA ARG A 142 9.65 -0.78 -15.29
C ARG A 142 9.03 -2.17 -15.10
N VAL A 143 9.37 -3.16 -15.93
CA VAL A 143 8.87 -4.53 -15.74
C VAL A 143 9.48 -5.15 -14.49
N ALA A 144 10.79 -4.99 -14.26
CA ALA A 144 11.45 -5.47 -13.04
C ALA A 144 10.84 -4.86 -11.77
N LEU A 145 10.66 -3.53 -11.75
CA LEU A 145 10.03 -2.84 -10.61
C LEU A 145 8.58 -3.31 -10.38
N ARG A 146 7.78 -3.46 -11.44
CA ARG A 146 6.40 -3.98 -11.35
C ARG A 146 6.34 -5.43 -10.87
N ALA A 147 7.35 -6.22 -11.20
CA ALA A 147 7.50 -7.60 -10.75
C ALA A 147 8.08 -7.70 -9.32
N GLY A 148 8.22 -6.58 -8.61
CA GLY A 148 8.63 -6.56 -7.19
C GLY A 148 10.13 -6.58 -6.96
N PHE A 149 10.95 -6.27 -7.96
CA PHE A 149 12.39 -6.12 -7.79
C PHE A 149 12.73 -4.69 -7.34
N GLY A 150 13.67 -4.53 -6.42
CA GLY A 150 14.26 -3.25 -6.04
C GLY A 150 15.60 -3.04 -6.76
N ARG A 151 15.90 -1.81 -7.21
CA ARG A 151 17.22 -1.49 -7.76
C ARG A 151 18.25 -1.47 -6.62
N THR A 152 19.32 -2.26 -6.72
CA THR A 152 20.33 -2.39 -5.66
C THR A 152 21.62 -1.67 -6.00
N SER A 153 22.09 -1.76 -7.24
CA SER A 153 23.38 -1.20 -7.64
C SER A 153 23.46 -0.95 -9.15
N ARG A 154 24.50 -0.23 -9.57
CA ARG A 154 24.93 -0.15 -10.96
C ARG A 154 26.21 -0.95 -11.11
N ILE A 155 26.21 -1.92 -12.01
CA ILE A 155 27.31 -2.85 -12.27
C ILE A 155 27.90 -2.59 -13.66
N ARG A 156 29.21 -2.80 -13.78
CA ARG A 156 29.92 -2.81 -15.07
C ARG A 156 30.49 -4.20 -15.29
N GLU A 157 30.14 -4.82 -16.41
CA GLU A 157 30.64 -6.15 -16.78
C GLU A 157 32.01 -6.05 -17.47
N PRO A 158 32.80 -7.15 -17.52
CA PRO A 158 34.16 -7.15 -18.09
C PRO A 158 34.23 -6.71 -19.55
N ASP A 159 33.15 -6.88 -20.30
CA ASP A 159 32.99 -6.43 -21.69
C ASP A 159 32.78 -4.91 -21.82
N GLY A 160 32.68 -4.19 -20.70
CA GLY A 160 32.49 -2.75 -20.62
C GLY A 160 31.02 -2.31 -20.52
N ASN A 161 30.07 -3.23 -20.67
CA ASN A 161 28.64 -2.92 -20.59
C ASN A 161 28.23 -2.52 -19.17
N VAL A 162 27.30 -1.56 -19.08
CA VAL A 162 26.83 -1.03 -17.80
C VAL A 162 25.36 -1.42 -17.62
N PHE A 163 25.05 -2.05 -16.49
CA PHE A 163 23.70 -2.45 -16.12
C PHE A 163 23.30 -1.86 -14.77
N ASP A 164 22.04 -1.49 -14.64
CA ASP A 164 21.38 -1.36 -13.35
C ASP A 164 20.92 -2.75 -12.89
N ARG A 165 21.34 -3.15 -11.69
CA ARG A 165 21.01 -4.43 -11.06
C ARG A 165 19.77 -4.27 -10.19
N TYR A 166 18.81 -5.15 -10.39
CA TYR A 166 17.56 -5.23 -9.66
C TYR A 166 17.46 -6.59 -8.97
N GLU A 167 17.06 -6.60 -7.70
CA GLU A 167 16.97 -7.82 -6.89
C GLU A 167 15.59 -7.97 -6.26
N ARG A 168 15.12 -9.22 -6.20
CA ARG A 168 13.91 -9.61 -5.47
C ARG A 168 14.23 -10.81 -4.62
N THR A 169 14.03 -10.70 -3.30
CA THR A 169 14.08 -11.86 -2.40
C THR A 169 12.97 -12.83 -2.78
N LEU A 170 13.36 -14.06 -3.07
CA LEU A 170 12.46 -15.16 -3.35
C LEU A 170 12.13 -15.86 -2.05
N SER A 171 10.89 -15.73 -1.62
CA SER A 171 10.37 -16.49 -0.50
C SER A 171 9.45 -17.59 -0.98
N ARG A 172 9.60 -18.74 -0.33
CA ARG A 172 8.69 -19.88 -0.30
C ARG A 172 7.35 -19.56 0.42
N GLY A 173 6.65 -18.52 -0.04
CA GLY A 173 5.48 -17.91 0.61
C GLY A 173 4.14 -18.59 0.30
N VAL A 174 3.06 -18.14 0.97
CA VAL A 174 1.67 -18.60 0.73
C VAL A 174 1.05 -17.87 -0.46
N TRP A 175 0.64 -18.60 -1.48
CA TRP A 175 -0.01 -18.06 -2.68
C TRP A 175 -1.46 -18.52 -2.80
N VAL A 176 -2.42 -17.62 -2.98
CA VAL A 176 -3.85 -17.97 -3.13
C VAL A 176 -4.34 -17.69 -4.54
N ARG A 177 -4.94 -18.69 -5.19
CA ARG A 177 -5.53 -18.63 -6.54
C ARG A 177 -6.90 -19.28 -6.59
N ILE A 178 -7.68 -18.97 -7.62
CA ILE A 178 -8.89 -19.74 -7.95
C ILE A 178 -8.44 -21.15 -8.35
N ALA A 179 -9.16 -22.17 -7.89
CA ALA A 179 -8.87 -23.56 -8.22
C ALA A 179 -9.40 -23.93 -9.61
N GLY A 180 -8.69 -24.80 -10.31
CA GLY A 180 -9.15 -25.48 -11.52
C GLY A 180 -9.57 -26.92 -11.24
N GLU A 181 -10.16 -27.61 -12.21
CA GLU A 181 -10.62 -29.01 -12.02
C GLU A 181 -9.48 -29.96 -11.60
N ALA A 182 -8.23 -29.66 -11.98
CA ALA A 182 -7.05 -30.42 -11.59
C ALA A 182 -6.75 -30.37 -10.07
N ASP A 183 -7.30 -29.40 -9.34
CA ASP A 183 -7.08 -29.25 -7.90
C ASP A 183 -8.07 -30.09 -7.06
N ILE A 184 -9.10 -30.68 -7.67
CA ILE A 184 -10.18 -31.38 -6.95
C ILE A 184 -9.61 -32.52 -6.10
N ASP A 185 -8.68 -33.30 -6.63
CA ASP A 185 -8.06 -34.39 -5.88
C ASP A 185 -7.31 -33.87 -4.65
N ALA A 186 -6.51 -32.82 -4.81
CA ALA A 186 -5.80 -32.19 -3.70
C ALA A 186 -6.77 -31.60 -2.66
N VAL A 187 -7.90 -31.05 -3.07
CA VAL A 187 -8.94 -30.54 -2.15
C VAL A 187 -9.53 -31.66 -1.29
N PHE A 188 -9.85 -32.81 -1.90
CA PHE A 188 -10.36 -33.97 -1.17
C PHE A 188 -9.30 -34.55 -0.21
N GLU A 189 -8.03 -34.63 -0.64
CA GLU A 189 -6.93 -34.99 0.26
C GLU A 189 -6.80 -34.03 1.44
N ILE A 190 -6.87 -32.72 1.20
CA ILE A 190 -6.81 -31.73 2.29
C ILE A 190 -7.99 -31.94 3.24
N ARG A 191 -9.20 -32.09 2.69
CA ARG A 191 -10.45 -32.24 3.47
C ARG A 191 -10.43 -33.46 4.36
N THR A 192 -9.85 -34.57 3.92
CA THR A 192 -9.72 -35.81 4.71
C THR A 192 -8.47 -35.83 5.58
N SER A 193 -7.49 -34.93 5.39
CA SER A 193 -6.27 -34.88 6.20
C SER A 193 -6.38 -34.08 7.51
N VAL A 194 -7.42 -33.26 7.67
CA VAL A 194 -7.53 -32.38 8.85
C VAL A 194 -7.84 -33.17 10.11
N THR A 195 -7.36 -32.66 11.25
CA THR A 195 -7.55 -33.27 12.57
C THR A 195 -8.89 -32.89 13.21
N GLU A 196 -9.38 -31.69 12.93
CA GLU A 196 -10.61 -31.14 13.47
C GLU A 196 -11.67 -31.10 12.38
N ASN A 197 -12.89 -31.56 12.69
CA ASN A 197 -13.95 -31.81 11.69
C ASN A 197 -13.50 -32.80 10.59
N HIS A 198 -12.76 -33.84 10.96
CA HIS A 198 -12.38 -34.91 10.03
C HIS A 198 -13.62 -35.63 9.52
N LEU A 199 -13.70 -35.86 8.20
CA LEU A 199 -14.70 -36.71 7.57
C LEU A 199 -14.01 -37.63 6.56
N SER A 200 -14.41 -38.90 6.51
CA SER A 200 -13.97 -39.83 5.48
C SER A 200 -14.57 -39.48 4.11
N LEU A 201 -14.00 -40.04 3.03
CA LEU A 201 -14.57 -39.87 1.68
C LEU A 201 -16.02 -40.38 1.58
N GLU A 202 -16.34 -41.45 2.30
CA GLU A 202 -17.69 -42.03 2.36
C GLU A 202 -18.66 -41.08 3.07
N GLN A 203 -18.28 -40.53 4.22
CA GLN A 203 -19.09 -39.53 4.95
C GLN A 203 -19.28 -38.25 4.14
N LEU A 204 -18.28 -37.80 3.39
CA LEU A 204 -18.43 -36.66 2.48
C LEU A 204 -19.45 -36.97 1.38
N ALA A 205 -19.40 -38.19 0.81
CA ALA A 205 -20.35 -38.62 -0.21
C ALA A 205 -21.79 -38.73 0.32
N GLU A 206 -21.99 -39.21 1.56
CA GLU A 206 -23.28 -39.21 2.25
C GLU A 206 -23.87 -37.81 2.42
N LEU A 207 -23.01 -36.80 2.60
CA LEU A 207 -23.38 -35.38 2.64
C LEU A 207 -23.55 -34.75 1.25
N GLY A 208 -23.46 -35.53 0.17
CA GLY A 208 -23.54 -35.05 -1.22
C GLY A 208 -22.28 -34.33 -1.73
N ILE A 209 -21.19 -34.35 -0.96
CA ILE A 209 -19.91 -33.72 -1.30
C ILE A 209 -19.05 -34.75 -2.04
N THR A 210 -19.20 -34.81 -3.36
CA THR A 210 -18.45 -35.70 -4.26
C THR A 210 -17.54 -34.88 -5.17
N LYS A 211 -16.53 -35.52 -5.76
CA LYS A 211 -15.67 -34.86 -6.75
C LYS A 211 -16.48 -34.28 -7.92
N GLU A 212 -17.57 -34.94 -8.30
CA GLU A 212 -18.46 -34.47 -9.36
C GLU A 212 -19.29 -33.26 -8.92
N SER A 213 -19.89 -33.28 -7.72
CA SER A 213 -20.67 -32.13 -7.25
C SER A 213 -19.79 -30.88 -7.05
N VAL A 214 -18.53 -31.04 -6.63
CA VAL A 214 -17.56 -29.94 -6.59
C VAL A 214 -17.24 -29.43 -8.00
N ARG A 215 -17.03 -30.33 -8.97
CA ARG A 215 -16.78 -29.98 -10.37
C ARG A 215 -17.94 -29.19 -10.98
N GLU A 216 -19.17 -29.64 -10.77
CA GLU A 216 -20.38 -28.94 -11.22
C GLU A 216 -20.50 -27.54 -10.61
N ALA A 217 -20.26 -27.41 -9.30
CA ALA A 217 -20.26 -26.12 -8.61
C ALA A 217 -19.22 -25.16 -9.21
N MET A 218 -18.00 -25.64 -9.46
CA MET A 218 -16.92 -24.83 -10.07
C MET A 218 -17.26 -24.37 -11.49
N ARG A 219 -17.99 -25.19 -12.28
CA ARG A 219 -18.45 -24.82 -13.63
C ARG A 219 -19.56 -23.77 -13.60
N ALA A 220 -20.42 -23.82 -12.58
CA ALA A 220 -21.51 -22.85 -12.43
C ALA A 220 -21.01 -21.46 -12.00
N SER A 221 -20.04 -21.40 -11.08
CA SER A 221 -19.45 -20.14 -10.61
C SER A 221 -18.08 -20.37 -9.96
N PRO A 222 -17.15 -19.39 -10.04
CA PRO A 222 -15.95 -19.42 -9.21
C PRO A 222 -16.31 -19.49 -7.71
N CYS A 223 -16.11 -20.66 -7.10
CA CYS A 223 -16.54 -20.93 -5.74
C CYS A 223 -15.45 -21.59 -4.87
N LEU A 224 -14.25 -21.83 -5.41
CA LEU A 224 -13.17 -22.56 -4.77
C LEU A 224 -11.82 -21.86 -5.00
N TRP A 225 -11.07 -21.65 -3.93
CA TRP A 225 -9.71 -21.11 -3.94
C TRP A 225 -8.77 -22.07 -3.23
N VAL A 226 -7.56 -22.19 -3.76
CA VAL A 226 -6.48 -22.98 -3.17
C VAL A 226 -5.30 -22.10 -2.79
N ALA A 227 -4.63 -22.49 -1.72
CA ALA A 227 -3.39 -21.89 -1.27
C ALA A 227 -2.23 -22.85 -1.51
N ASP A 228 -1.27 -22.44 -2.34
CA ASP A 228 -0.06 -23.18 -2.60
C ASP A 228 1.08 -22.64 -1.72
N VAL A 229 1.81 -23.55 -1.08
CA VAL A 229 3.01 -23.28 -0.28
C VAL A 229 4.05 -24.30 -0.70
N ASP A 230 5.24 -23.85 -1.11
CA ASP A 230 6.34 -24.74 -1.50
C ASP A 230 5.99 -25.69 -2.66
N GLY A 231 5.10 -25.25 -3.56
CA GLY A 231 4.61 -26.06 -4.68
C GLY A 231 3.62 -27.16 -4.28
N VAL A 232 3.15 -27.15 -3.02
CA VAL A 232 2.15 -28.06 -2.49
C VAL A 232 0.88 -27.27 -2.19
N THR A 233 -0.27 -27.82 -2.60
CA THR A 233 -1.57 -27.28 -2.22
C THR A 233 -1.79 -27.49 -0.73
N ALA A 234 -1.56 -26.43 0.04
CA ALA A 234 -1.47 -26.41 1.49
C ALA A 234 -2.82 -26.20 2.17
N GLY A 235 -3.79 -25.61 1.47
CA GLY A 235 -5.14 -25.40 1.97
C GLY A 235 -6.10 -24.94 0.88
N PHE A 236 -7.39 -24.92 1.20
CA PHE A 236 -8.42 -24.40 0.30
C PHE A 236 -9.53 -23.70 1.08
N THR A 237 -10.29 -22.85 0.39
CA THR A 237 -11.55 -22.29 0.89
C THR A 237 -12.62 -22.32 -0.20
N MET A 238 -13.87 -22.55 0.19
CA MET A 238 -15.03 -22.49 -0.69
C MET A 238 -16.07 -21.52 -0.17
N ALA A 239 -16.73 -20.84 -1.10
CA ALA A 239 -17.81 -19.93 -0.80
C ALA A 239 -18.88 -19.91 -1.90
N ASP A 240 -20.10 -19.64 -1.47
CA ASP A 240 -21.23 -19.33 -2.33
C ASP A 240 -21.24 -17.81 -2.55
N ALA A 241 -20.81 -17.40 -3.74
CA ALA A 241 -20.76 -16.00 -4.16
C ALA A 241 -22.16 -15.37 -4.31
N THR A 242 -23.20 -16.18 -4.51
CA THR A 242 -24.59 -15.70 -4.64
C THR A 242 -25.21 -15.50 -3.26
N ALA A 243 -24.96 -16.41 -2.32
CA ALA A 243 -25.49 -16.30 -0.96
C ALA A 243 -24.62 -15.44 -0.02
N GLY A 244 -23.40 -15.09 -0.42
CA GLY A 244 -22.47 -14.34 0.43
C GLY A 244 -21.94 -15.17 1.59
N SER A 245 -21.76 -16.48 1.39
CA SER A 245 -21.42 -17.40 2.48
C SER A 245 -20.15 -18.19 2.23
N VAL A 246 -19.24 -18.20 3.21
CA VAL A 246 -18.09 -19.12 3.23
C VAL A 246 -18.53 -20.40 3.95
N PHE A 247 -18.37 -21.55 3.28
CA PHE A 247 -18.81 -22.84 3.83
C PHE A 247 -17.68 -23.87 4.00
N ALA A 248 -16.48 -23.58 3.50
CA ALA A 248 -15.29 -24.39 3.78
C ALA A 248 -14.02 -23.53 3.88
N CYS A 249 -13.16 -23.84 4.85
CA CYS A 249 -11.79 -23.32 4.92
C CYS A 249 -10.91 -24.34 5.65
N PHE A 250 -10.05 -25.05 4.93
CA PHE A 250 -9.23 -26.14 5.46
C PHE A 250 -7.77 -25.95 5.09
N VAL A 251 -6.87 -26.28 6.02
CA VAL A 251 -5.42 -26.21 5.86
C VAL A 251 -4.83 -27.53 6.33
N ARG A 252 -3.96 -28.14 5.51
CA ARG A 252 -3.25 -29.38 5.87
C ARG A 252 -2.51 -29.17 7.20
N PRO A 253 -2.50 -30.16 8.11
CA PRO A 253 -1.88 -30.02 9.44
C PRO A 253 -0.47 -29.43 9.43
N GLN A 254 0.40 -29.90 8.52
CA GLN A 254 1.80 -29.44 8.40
C GLN A 254 2.00 -27.98 7.98
N PHE A 255 0.95 -27.31 7.47
CA PHE A 255 1.00 -25.89 7.06
C PHE A 255 0.18 -24.97 8.00
N GLN A 256 -0.40 -25.50 9.08
CA GLN A 256 -1.08 -24.69 10.08
C GLN A 256 -0.08 -23.74 10.77
N GLY A 257 -0.55 -22.55 11.17
CA GLY A 257 0.31 -21.53 11.78
C GLY A 257 1.18 -20.72 10.82
N ARG A 258 1.29 -21.12 9.53
CA ARG A 258 2.07 -20.40 8.49
C ARG A 258 1.28 -19.29 7.77
N GLY A 259 0.14 -18.87 8.31
CA GLY A 259 -0.71 -17.83 7.71
C GLY A 259 -1.57 -18.25 6.51
N VAL A 260 -1.60 -19.55 6.16
CA VAL A 260 -2.36 -20.09 5.01
C VAL A 260 -3.86 -19.77 5.10
N GLY A 261 -4.49 -20.09 6.23
CA GLY A 261 -5.92 -19.79 6.44
C GLY A 261 -6.22 -18.30 6.33
N SER A 262 -5.39 -17.43 6.91
CA SER A 262 -5.57 -15.98 6.85
C SER A 262 -5.42 -15.43 5.42
N ALA A 263 -4.60 -16.05 4.59
CA ALA A 263 -4.47 -15.68 3.18
C ALA A 263 -5.70 -16.10 2.37
N LEU A 264 -6.19 -17.33 2.57
CA LEU A 264 -7.42 -17.86 1.97
C LEU A 264 -8.63 -16.98 2.31
N MET A 265 -8.81 -16.69 3.60
CA MET A 265 -9.93 -15.88 4.09
C MET A 265 -9.91 -14.46 3.51
N ARG A 266 -8.75 -13.80 3.45
CA ARG A 266 -8.65 -12.48 2.82
C ARG A 266 -9.11 -12.48 1.36
N ARG A 267 -8.78 -13.53 0.60
CA ARG A 267 -9.16 -13.63 -0.81
C ARG A 267 -10.66 -13.86 -0.98
N VAL A 268 -11.23 -14.79 -0.22
CA VAL A 268 -12.67 -15.09 -0.32
C VAL A 268 -13.52 -13.94 0.21
N GLU A 269 -13.12 -13.30 1.31
CA GLU A 269 -13.79 -12.10 1.84
C GLU A 269 -13.81 -10.98 0.79
N ALA A 270 -12.67 -10.67 0.17
CA ALA A 270 -12.59 -9.65 -0.87
C ALA A 270 -13.56 -9.95 -2.03
N THR A 271 -13.66 -11.21 -2.44
CA THR A 271 -14.58 -11.63 -3.52
C THR A 271 -16.04 -11.46 -3.10
N LEU A 272 -16.42 -11.91 -1.90
CA LEU A 272 -17.81 -11.85 -1.46
C LEU A 272 -18.28 -10.41 -1.22
N PHE A 273 -17.40 -9.55 -0.71
CA PHE A 273 -17.71 -8.13 -0.48
C PHE A 273 -17.85 -7.30 -1.76
N GLU A 274 -17.52 -7.84 -2.94
CA GLU A 274 -17.87 -7.19 -4.22
C GLU A 274 -19.39 -7.15 -4.45
N ARG A 275 -20.14 -8.05 -3.80
CA ARG A 275 -21.58 -8.25 -4.06
C ARG A 275 -22.46 -8.17 -2.81
N HIS A 276 -21.87 -8.32 -1.63
CA HIS A 276 -22.61 -8.44 -0.38
C HIS A 276 -22.15 -7.41 0.65
N ALA A 277 -23.08 -6.71 1.29
CA ALA A 277 -22.78 -5.82 2.42
C ALA A 277 -22.45 -6.60 3.70
N ALA A 278 -22.92 -7.84 3.81
CA ALA A 278 -22.68 -8.74 4.92
C ALA A 278 -22.43 -10.15 4.40
N ILE A 279 -21.43 -10.83 4.95
CA ILE A 279 -21.06 -12.20 4.61
C ILE A 279 -21.15 -13.09 5.83
N ARG A 280 -21.40 -14.38 5.62
CA ARG A 280 -21.73 -15.33 6.71
C ARG A 280 -20.93 -16.62 6.60
N LEU A 281 -20.66 -17.23 7.74
CA LEU A 281 -20.15 -18.60 7.82
C LEU A 281 -20.71 -19.29 9.07
N THR A 282 -20.68 -20.62 9.07
CA THR A 282 -21.05 -21.42 10.23
C THR A 282 -19.90 -22.34 10.60
N THR A 283 -19.61 -22.48 11.90
CA THR A 283 -18.59 -23.41 12.41
C THR A 283 -18.99 -23.90 13.80
N ASP A 284 -18.48 -25.05 14.24
CA ASP A 284 -18.65 -25.50 15.64
C ASP A 284 -18.15 -24.42 16.61
N GLY A 285 -18.97 -24.05 17.60
CA GLY A 285 -18.67 -22.97 18.53
C GLY A 285 -17.47 -23.20 19.44
N SER A 286 -17.16 -24.47 19.71
CA SER A 286 -16.04 -24.93 20.54
C SER A 286 -14.75 -25.12 19.75
N SER A 287 -14.81 -25.01 18.42
CA SER A 287 -13.68 -25.25 17.52
C SER A 287 -12.56 -24.19 17.60
N ARG A 288 -11.34 -24.58 17.22
CA ARG A 288 -10.24 -23.63 16.96
C ARG A 288 -10.60 -22.67 15.84
N ALA A 289 -11.43 -23.10 14.89
CA ALA A 289 -11.92 -22.28 13.80
C ALA A 289 -12.74 -21.08 14.31
N ALA A 290 -13.57 -21.25 15.34
CA ALA A 290 -14.31 -20.14 15.95
C ALA A 290 -13.37 -19.07 16.53
N GLY A 291 -12.28 -19.47 17.18
CA GLY A 291 -11.23 -18.55 17.63
C GLY A 291 -10.50 -17.85 16.48
N PHE A 292 -10.23 -18.58 15.39
CA PHE A 292 -9.63 -18.05 14.18
C PHE A 292 -10.50 -16.99 13.50
N TYR A 293 -11.81 -17.23 13.33
CA TYR A 293 -12.72 -16.27 12.70
C TYR A 293 -12.90 -15.01 13.55
N ARG A 294 -12.98 -15.12 14.89
CA ARG A 294 -12.97 -13.96 15.80
C ARG A 294 -11.72 -13.10 15.61
N LYS A 295 -10.54 -13.71 15.50
CA LYS A 295 -9.28 -13.00 15.23
C LYS A 295 -9.28 -12.30 13.87
N LEU A 296 -10.01 -12.82 12.88
CA LEU A 296 -10.19 -12.20 11.56
C LEU A 296 -11.31 -11.14 11.54
N GLY A 297 -11.89 -10.80 12.69
CA GLY A 297 -12.91 -9.74 12.80
C GLY A 297 -14.32 -10.19 12.42
N TRP A 298 -14.62 -11.48 12.47
CA TRP A 298 -15.98 -11.99 12.37
C TRP A 298 -16.67 -11.94 13.74
N SER A 299 -17.95 -11.57 13.75
CA SER A 299 -18.77 -11.48 14.96
C SER A 299 -19.73 -12.67 15.05
N ALA A 300 -19.90 -13.23 16.25
CA ALA A 300 -20.90 -14.28 16.48
C ALA A 300 -22.31 -13.65 16.38
N ALA A 301 -23.14 -14.19 15.50
CA ALA A 301 -24.50 -13.74 15.21
C ALA A 301 -25.57 -14.63 15.88
N GLY A 302 -25.16 -15.71 16.56
CA GLY A 302 -26.04 -16.59 17.33
C GLY A 302 -25.59 -18.05 17.28
N ASP A 303 -25.90 -18.79 18.34
CA ASP A 303 -25.73 -20.24 18.40
C ASP A 303 -26.87 -20.93 17.63
N LEU A 304 -26.56 -22.04 16.99
CA LEU A 304 -27.50 -22.89 16.27
C LEU A 304 -27.84 -24.14 17.12
N PRO A 305 -29.01 -24.78 16.89
CA PRO A 305 -29.47 -25.91 17.72
C PRO A 305 -28.53 -27.13 17.71
N ASP A 306 -27.67 -27.25 16.70
CA ASP A 306 -26.69 -28.31 16.54
C ASP A 306 -25.35 -28.03 17.26
N GLY A 307 -25.26 -26.93 18.02
CA GLY A 307 -24.04 -26.51 18.73
C GLY A 307 -23.05 -25.72 17.87
N SER A 308 -23.36 -25.47 16.60
CA SER A 308 -22.58 -24.58 15.76
C SER A 308 -22.90 -23.10 16.01
N ILE A 309 -21.98 -22.21 15.68
CA ILE A 309 -22.14 -20.75 15.78
C ILE A 309 -22.17 -20.17 14.37
N ARG A 310 -23.17 -19.33 14.12
CA ARG A 310 -23.21 -18.48 12.94
C ARG A 310 -22.32 -17.27 13.17
N PHE A 311 -21.33 -17.07 12.30
CA PHE A 311 -20.56 -15.84 12.24
C PHE A 311 -21.06 -14.95 11.10
N GLU A 312 -21.05 -13.65 11.35
CA GLU A 312 -21.32 -12.63 10.36
C GLU A 312 -20.17 -11.63 10.35
N LYS A 313 -19.77 -11.21 9.16
CA LYS A 313 -18.84 -10.10 8.97
C LYS A 313 -19.47 -9.13 8.00
N ARG A 314 -19.64 -7.90 8.44
CA ARG A 314 -20.16 -6.84 7.58
C ARG A 314 -18.98 -6.10 6.98
N LEU A 315 -19.14 -5.61 5.76
CA LEU A 315 -18.40 -4.42 5.36
C LEU A 315 -18.63 -3.43 6.49
N ARG A 316 -17.55 -2.97 7.13
CA ARG A 316 -17.67 -1.95 8.18
C ARG A 316 -18.62 -0.90 7.62
N ALA A 317 -19.69 -0.62 8.36
CA ALA A 317 -20.44 0.61 8.11
C ALA A 317 -19.39 1.71 7.99
N PRO A 318 -19.51 2.64 7.02
CA PRO A 318 -18.63 3.80 7.02
C PRO A 318 -18.59 4.31 8.45
N ALA A 319 -17.38 4.52 8.98
CA ALA A 319 -17.20 5.06 10.32
C ALA A 319 -18.24 6.19 10.49
N ALA A 320 -18.95 6.23 11.62
CA ALA A 320 -20.01 7.21 11.85
C ALA A 320 -19.58 8.56 11.26
N LYS A 321 -20.38 9.10 10.32
CA LYS A 321 -19.95 10.24 9.48
C LYS A 321 -19.32 11.30 10.36
N MET A 322 -18.09 11.70 10.05
CA MET A 322 -17.37 12.69 10.86
C MET A 322 -18.01 14.07 10.70
N HIS A 323 -18.67 14.30 9.56
CA HIS A 323 -19.42 15.51 9.25
C HIS A 323 -20.85 15.15 8.83
N ALA A 324 -21.83 15.96 9.22
CA ALA A 324 -23.24 15.72 8.89
C ALA A 324 -23.47 15.63 7.36
N ASP A 325 -22.74 16.41 6.59
CA ASP A 325 -22.85 16.53 5.13
C ASP A 325 -21.80 15.69 4.37
N GLU A 326 -21.16 14.73 5.04
CA GLU A 326 -20.18 13.84 4.40
C GLU A 326 -20.85 12.92 3.36
N VAL A 327 -20.26 12.85 2.17
CA VAL A 327 -20.73 11.97 1.08
C VAL A 327 -20.23 10.55 1.25
N ASP A 328 -21.08 9.58 0.92
CA ASP A 328 -20.73 8.16 0.99
C ASP A 328 -19.85 7.77 -0.21
N ILE A 329 -18.64 7.29 0.07
CA ILE A 329 -17.64 6.89 -0.93
C ILE A 329 -17.27 5.43 -0.69
N ASP A 330 -17.54 4.57 -1.68
CA ASP A 330 -17.19 3.16 -1.64
C ASP A 330 -16.15 2.78 -2.72
N ALA A 331 -15.55 1.59 -2.58
CA ALA A 331 -14.53 1.11 -3.51
C ALA A 331 -15.07 0.97 -4.94
N SER A 332 -16.36 0.66 -5.09
CA SER A 332 -17.03 0.49 -6.38
C SER A 332 -17.14 1.81 -7.15
N LEU A 333 -17.51 2.90 -6.47
CA LEU A 333 -17.52 4.26 -7.01
C LEU A 333 -16.12 4.66 -7.45
N VAL A 334 -15.12 4.48 -6.58
CA VAL A 334 -13.73 4.84 -6.90
C VAL A 334 -13.21 4.03 -8.08
N ARG A 335 -13.52 2.73 -8.15
CA ARG A 335 -13.18 1.88 -9.30
C ARG A 335 -13.78 2.41 -10.60
N ARG A 336 -15.07 2.77 -10.61
CA ARG A 336 -15.73 3.33 -11.80
C ARG A 336 -15.11 4.67 -12.22
N LEU A 337 -14.81 5.53 -11.27
CA LEU A 337 -14.14 6.83 -11.50
C LEU A 337 -12.76 6.65 -12.14
N VAL A 338 -11.91 5.80 -11.54
CA VAL A 338 -10.57 5.49 -12.07
C VAL A 338 -10.65 4.86 -13.45
N SER A 339 -11.52 3.86 -13.64
CA SER A 339 -11.61 3.15 -14.93
C SER A 339 -12.09 4.05 -16.07
N THR A 340 -13.00 4.98 -15.78
CA THR A 340 -13.56 5.91 -16.78
C THR A 340 -12.54 6.99 -17.17
N GLN A 341 -11.85 7.57 -16.19
CA GLN A 341 -11.03 8.77 -16.41
C GLN A 341 -9.54 8.47 -16.58
N PHE A 342 -9.06 7.33 -16.05
CA PHE A 342 -7.68 6.89 -16.08
C PHE A 342 -7.60 5.42 -16.53
N PRO A 343 -8.00 5.08 -17.77
CA PRO A 343 -8.15 3.69 -18.22
C PRO A 343 -6.84 2.88 -18.14
N HIS A 344 -5.68 3.55 -18.24
CA HIS A 344 -4.36 2.92 -18.10
C HIS A 344 -4.04 2.45 -16.66
N TRP A 345 -4.84 2.85 -15.67
CA TRP A 345 -4.77 2.41 -14.27
C TRP A 345 -5.99 1.59 -13.83
N ALA A 346 -6.95 1.33 -14.73
CA ALA A 346 -8.22 0.67 -14.41
C ALA A 346 -8.03 -0.69 -13.70
N ASP A 347 -7.07 -1.47 -14.20
CA ASP A 347 -6.79 -2.83 -13.73
C ASP A 347 -5.86 -2.90 -12.51
N LEU A 348 -5.37 -1.75 -12.00
CA LEU A 348 -4.53 -1.76 -10.81
C LEU A 348 -5.34 -2.15 -9.57
N PRO A 349 -4.75 -2.92 -8.63
CA PRO A 349 -5.39 -3.19 -7.34
C PRO A 349 -5.87 -1.90 -6.67
N LEU A 350 -7.09 -1.90 -6.12
CA LEU A 350 -7.65 -0.77 -5.38
C LEU A 350 -8.10 -1.28 -4.03
N THR A 351 -7.56 -0.72 -2.95
CA THR A 351 -7.94 -1.11 -1.58
C THR A 351 -8.20 0.12 -0.74
N PRO A 352 -9.31 0.18 0.03
CA PRO A 352 -9.54 1.27 0.96
C PRO A 352 -8.42 1.34 2.01
N ILE A 353 -8.12 2.55 2.47
CA ILE A 353 -7.16 2.81 3.56
C ILE A 353 -7.94 3.31 4.77
N ASP A 354 -7.78 2.62 5.90
CA ASP A 354 -8.23 3.13 7.19
C ASP A 354 -7.31 4.31 7.58
N SER A 355 -7.79 5.54 7.35
CA SER A 355 -7.10 6.78 7.69
C SER A 355 -7.84 7.52 8.80
N ALA A 356 -7.11 8.21 9.67
CA ALA A 356 -7.66 9.13 10.65
C ALA A 356 -8.01 10.51 10.06
N GLY A 357 -7.71 10.74 8.78
CA GLY A 357 -7.98 12.00 8.08
C GLY A 357 -9.47 12.27 7.92
N THR A 358 -9.87 13.54 8.04
CA THR A 358 -11.27 13.97 8.13
C THR A 358 -11.86 14.34 6.78
N ASP A 359 -11.01 14.84 5.89
CA ASP A 359 -11.44 15.57 4.71
C ASP A 359 -11.54 14.69 3.46
N ASN A 360 -10.81 13.59 3.40
CA ASN A 360 -10.68 12.76 2.20
C ASN A 360 -10.89 11.27 2.49
N ALA A 361 -11.56 10.59 1.57
CA ALA A 361 -11.53 9.14 1.47
C ALA A 361 -10.27 8.72 0.69
N MET A 362 -9.52 7.78 1.26
CA MET A 362 -8.21 7.35 0.76
C MET A 362 -8.27 5.90 0.29
N TYR A 363 -7.78 5.65 -0.92
CA TYR A 363 -7.66 4.31 -1.47
C TYR A 363 -6.26 4.10 -2.02
N ARG A 364 -5.64 2.96 -1.73
CA ARG A 364 -4.40 2.56 -2.37
C ARG A 364 -4.70 2.12 -3.79
N LEU A 365 -3.98 2.65 -4.78
CA LEU A 365 -4.09 2.27 -6.19
C LEU A 365 -2.73 1.71 -6.65
N GLY A 366 -2.72 0.43 -7.02
CA GLY A 366 -1.48 -0.28 -7.33
C GLY A 366 -0.52 -0.30 -6.13
N THR A 367 0.78 -0.28 -6.43
CA THR A 367 1.82 -0.32 -5.41
C THR A 367 2.41 1.06 -5.09
N ASP A 368 2.13 2.09 -5.89
CA ASP A 368 2.86 3.35 -5.86
C ASP A 368 1.96 4.60 -5.87
N MET A 369 0.64 4.45 -5.77
CA MET A 369 -0.30 5.57 -5.80
C MET A 369 -1.40 5.47 -4.74
N ALA A 370 -2.00 6.62 -4.41
CA ALA A 370 -3.24 6.73 -3.66
C ALA A 370 -4.25 7.56 -4.44
N VAL A 371 -5.52 7.18 -4.35
CA VAL A 371 -6.67 7.99 -4.75
C VAL A 371 -7.18 8.75 -3.52
N ARG A 372 -7.37 10.06 -3.66
CA ARG A 372 -7.92 10.96 -2.64
C ARG A 372 -9.22 11.57 -3.16
N LEU A 373 -10.33 11.29 -2.49
CA LEU A 373 -11.63 11.87 -2.84
C LEU A 373 -12.13 12.74 -1.68
N PRO A 374 -12.46 14.02 -1.93
CA PRO A 374 -13.09 14.86 -0.91
C PRO A 374 -14.37 14.22 -0.35
N ARG A 375 -14.46 14.13 0.97
CA ARG A 375 -15.66 13.69 1.73
C ARG A 375 -16.67 14.83 1.90
N ILE A 376 -16.18 16.07 1.81
CA ILE A 376 -16.89 17.31 2.14
C ILE A 376 -16.47 18.42 1.16
N HIS A 377 -17.37 19.36 0.90
CA HIS A 377 -17.19 20.35 -0.17
C HIS A 377 -16.00 21.29 0.06
N TRP A 378 -15.68 21.63 1.32
CA TRP A 378 -14.56 22.53 1.62
C TRP A 378 -13.18 21.91 1.35
N ALA A 379 -13.06 20.58 1.39
CA ALA A 379 -11.80 19.88 1.10
C ALA A 379 -11.35 20.03 -0.36
N VAL A 380 -12.24 20.48 -1.26
CA VAL A 380 -11.90 20.79 -2.66
C VAL A 380 -10.87 21.92 -2.76
N ALA A 381 -10.90 22.90 -1.86
CA ALA A 381 -9.93 23.99 -1.86
C ALA A 381 -8.51 23.46 -1.59
N SER A 382 -8.36 22.65 -0.54
CA SER A 382 -7.11 21.97 -0.18
C SER A 382 -6.57 21.12 -1.32
N LEU A 383 -7.43 20.32 -1.97
CA LEU A 383 -7.05 19.51 -3.13
C LEU A 383 -6.50 20.36 -4.28
N ARG A 384 -7.13 21.50 -4.58
CA ARG A 384 -6.65 22.41 -5.64
C ARG A 384 -5.30 23.03 -5.30
N THR A 385 -5.09 23.36 -4.02
CA THR A 385 -3.79 23.86 -3.53
C THR A 385 -2.69 22.82 -3.75
N GLU A 386 -2.91 21.57 -3.34
CA GLU A 386 -1.96 20.47 -3.55
C GLU A 386 -1.66 20.25 -5.04
N GLN A 387 -2.70 20.17 -5.87
CA GLN A 387 -2.57 19.99 -7.33
C GLN A 387 -1.72 21.07 -8.01
N ARG A 388 -1.86 22.32 -7.55
CA ARG A 388 -1.13 23.46 -8.15
C ARG A 388 0.33 23.52 -7.72
N TRP A 389 0.62 23.26 -6.45
CA TRP A 389 1.90 23.64 -5.85
C TRP A 389 2.78 22.46 -5.47
N LEU A 390 2.22 21.31 -5.12
CA LEU A 390 3.01 20.23 -4.54
C LEU A 390 4.04 19.65 -5.53
N GLY A 391 3.71 19.62 -6.83
CA GLY A 391 4.67 19.22 -7.87
C GLY A 391 5.87 20.17 -8.03
N ARG A 392 5.76 21.42 -7.57
CA ARG A 392 6.85 22.43 -7.61
C ARG A 392 7.67 22.44 -6.33
N ILE A 393 7.02 22.16 -5.19
CA ILE A 393 7.63 22.19 -3.86
C ILE A 393 8.36 20.87 -3.57
N ALA A 394 7.71 19.73 -3.83
CA ALA A 394 8.23 18.42 -3.46
C ALA A 394 9.65 18.12 -3.95
N PRO A 395 10.09 18.49 -5.17
CA PRO A 395 11.47 18.24 -5.62
C PRO A 395 12.56 18.96 -4.81
N GLN A 396 12.19 19.97 -4.01
CA GLN A 396 13.11 20.77 -3.20
C GLN A 396 13.14 20.33 -1.73
N LEU A 397 12.30 19.35 -1.35
CA LEU A 397 12.19 18.85 0.01
C LEU A 397 13.12 17.65 0.22
N PRO A 398 13.65 17.46 1.45
CA PRO A 398 14.63 16.41 1.74
C PRO A 398 14.00 15.01 1.86
N VAL A 399 12.66 14.91 1.94
CA VAL A 399 11.92 13.67 2.13
C VAL A 399 10.75 13.58 1.15
N ALA A 400 10.20 12.38 0.99
CA ALA A 400 9.15 12.13 0.02
C ALA A 400 7.84 12.88 0.35
N SER A 401 7.08 13.24 -0.70
CA SER A 401 5.77 13.90 -0.61
C SER A 401 4.79 13.30 -1.62
N PRO A 402 3.47 13.38 -1.38
CA PRO A 402 2.46 12.74 -2.22
C PRO A 402 2.19 13.57 -3.49
N VAL A 403 3.16 13.62 -4.41
CA VAL A 403 3.05 14.41 -5.63
C VAL A 403 1.82 13.99 -6.45
N PRO A 404 0.91 14.93 -6.79
CA PRO A 404 -0.24 14.63 -7.63
C PRO A 404 0.19 14.18 -9.03
N VAL A 405 -0.41 13.09 -9.52
CA VAL A 405 -0.16 12.50 -10.84
C VAL A 405 -1.41 12.38 -11.70
N GLY A 406 -2.59 12.60 -11.12
CA GLY A 406 -3.86 12.66 -11.82
C GLY A 406 -4.84 13.59 -11.13
N LEU A 407 -5.63 14.31 -11.94
CA LEU A 407 -6.75 15.12 -11.49
C LEU A 407 -8.01 14.60 -12.16
N GLY A 408 -8.90 14.01 -11.38
CA GLY A 408 -10.20 13.54 -11.85
C GLY A 408 -11.27 14.63 -11.74
N ALA A 409 -12.19 14.61 -12.68
CA ALA A 409 -13.39 15.43 -12.70
C ALA A 409 -14.57 14.74 -11.99
N ALA A 410 -15.60 15.54 -11.66
CA ALA A 410 -16.88 15.04 -11.18
C ALA A 410 -17.53 14.12 -12.22
N ALA A 411 -17.96 12.92 -11.81
CA ALA A 411 -18.59 11.92 -12.66
C ALA A 411 -19.23 10.81 -11.80
N GLN A 412 -20.03 9.92 -12.42
CA GLN A 412 -20.52 8.68 -11.77
C GLN A 412 -21.28 8.91 -10.45
N GLY A 413 -21.95 10.07 -10.31
CA GLY A 413 -22.64 10.47 -9.08
C GLY A 413 -21.76 11.17 -8.03
N PHE A 414 -20.45 11.27 -8.25
CA PHE A 414 -19.53 12.05 -7.40
C PHE A 414 -19.40 13.48 -7.93
N ALA A 415 -19.67 14.47 -7.07
CA ALA A 415 -19.89 15.87 -7.49
C ALA A 415 -18.62 16.74 -7.55
N TRP A 416 -17.48 16.24 -7.06
CA TRP A 416 -16.28 17.06 -6.84
C TRP A 416 -15.08 16.57 -7.65
N PRO A 417 -14.08 17.43 -7.91
CA PRO A 417 -12.79 16.96 -8.40
C PRO A 417 -12.11 16.09 -7.33
N TRP A 418 -11.28 15.15 -7.79
CA TRP A 418 -10.56 14.20 -6.95
C TRP A 418 -9.14 13.98 -7.48
N SER A 419 -8.25 13.42 -6.67
CA SER A 419 -6.82 13.35 -6.98
C SER A 419 -6.29 11.93 -6.97
N ILE A 420 -5.33 11.64 -7.84
CA ILE A 420 -4.43 10.50 -7.72
C ILE A 420 -3.04 11.06 -7.44
N CYS A 421 -2.41 10.63 -6.36
CA CYS A 421 -1.08 11.08 -5.96
C CYS A 421 -0.13 9.90 -5.74
N ARG A 422 1.17 10.17 -5.72
CA ARG A 422 2.18 9.17 -5.38
C ARG A 422 1.99 8.68 -3.94
N TRP A 423 2.21 7.39 -3.74
CA TRP A 423 2.27 6.78 -2.43
C TRP A 423 3.58 7.16 -1.75
N VAL A 424 3.49 7.56 -0.48
CA VAL A 424 4.65 7.81 0.37
C VAL A 424 4.73 6.67 1.39
N THR A 425 5.85 5.97 1.41
CA THR A 425 6.06 4.83 2.30
C THR A 425 6.52 5.29 3.67
N GLY A 426 5.92 4.74 4.72
CA GLY A 426 6.33 4.92 6.10
C GLY A 426 5.16 4.72 7.05
N GLU A 427 5.42 4.87 8.34
CA GLU A 427 4.42 4.75 9.41
C GLU A 427 4.27 6.05 10.17
N ASN A 428 3.05 6.37 10.59
CA ASN A 428 2.81 7.54 11.45
C ASN A 428 3.48 7.33 12.82
N PRO A 429 4.34 8.26 13.26
CA PRO A 429 4.95 8.16 14.57
C PRO A 429 3.90 8.36 15.67
N LYS A 430 4.06 7.63 16.78
CA LYS A 430 3.19 7.78 17.96
C LYS A 430 3.93 8.54 19.04
N PHE A 431 3.29 9.60 19.54
CA PHE A 431 3.80 10.34 20.69
C PHE A 431 4.02 9.38 21.87
N GLY A 432 5.12 9.58 22.62
CA GLY A 432 5.53 8.69 23.71
C GLY A 432 6.13 7.33 23.29
N GLN A 433 6.21 7.03 21.99
CA GLN A 433 6.75 5.77 21.45
C GLN A 433 7.74 6.02 20.29
N LEU A 434 8.41 7.17 20.30
CA LEU A 434 9.39 7.52 19.28
C LEU A 434 10.67 6.69 19.46
N VAL A 435 11.12 6.07 18.36
CA VAL A 435 12.35 5.25 18.33
C VAL A 435 13.60 6.12 18.44
N ASP A 436 13.67 7.22 17.68
CA ASP A 436 14.76 8.20 17.74
C ASP A 436 14.19 9.64 17.79
N PRO A 437 13.79 10.13 18.98
CA PRO A 437 13.19 11.45 19.12
C PRO A 437 14.10 12.60 18.65
N ILE A 438 15.41 12.48 18.85
CA ILE A 438 16.37 13.54 18.51
C ILE A 438 16.68 13.52 17.01
N GLY A 439 16.85 12.33 16.41
CA GLY A 439 16.99 12.19 14.97
C GLY A 439 15.77 12.71 14.22
N LEU A 440 14.56 12.37 14.69
CA LEU A 440 13.33 12.89 14.10
C LEU A 440 13.21 14.41 14.23
N ALA A 441 13.55 14.98 15.41
CA ALA A 441 13.59 16.43 15.59
C ALA A 441 14.55 17.11 14.61
N ARG A 442 15.71 16.50 14.35
CA ARG A 442 16.66 16.99 13.35
C ARG A 442 16.09 16.98 11.94
N ASP A 443 15.53 15.85 11.53
CA ASP A 443 15.00 15.71 10.18
C ASP A 443 13.82 16.68 9.94
N LEU A 444 12.98 16.91 10.96
CA LEU A 444 11.91 17.91 10.91
C LEU A 444 12.45 19.33 10.79
N ALA A 445 13.52 19.68 11.52
CA ALA A 445 14.16 20.98 11.40
C ALA A 445 14.75 21.20 9.99
N ASP A 446 15.37 20.16 9.43
CA ASP A 446 15.93 20.18 8.07
C ASP A 446 14.83 20.32 7.01
N PHE A 447 13.71 19.61 7.17
CA PHE A 447 12.53 19.73 6.32
C PHE A 447 11.95 21.14 6.33
N ILE A 448 11.70 21.71 7.51
CA ILE A 448 11.18 23.07 7.66
C ILE A 448 12.17 24.10 7.09
N GLY A 449 13.46 23.90 7.34
CA GLY A 449 14.51 24.73 6.77
C GLY A 449 14.53 24.68 5.25
N ALA A 450 14.34 23.51 4.65
CA ALA A 450 14.24 23.34 3.20
C ALA A 450 13.02 24.05 2.63
N LEU A 451 11.86 23.88 3.26
CA LEU A 451 10.61 24.52 2.84
C LEU A 451 10.74 26.06 2.86
N ARG A 452 11.30 26.63 3.93
CA ARG A 452 11.52 28.09 4.07
C ARG A 452 12.49 28.69 3.05
N ARG A 453 13.36 27.88 2.42
CA ARG A 453 14.32 28.33 1.39
C ARG A 453 13.70 28.42 0.00
N ILE A 454 12.52 27.84 -0.21
CA ILE A 454 11.83 27.91 -1.49
C ILE A 454 11.35 29.35 -1.71
N ASP A 455 11.46 29.85 -2.94
CA ASP A 455 10.96 31.17 -3.31
C ASP A 455 9.45 31.28 -3.00
N PRO A 456 9.03 32.21 -2.11
CA PRO A 456 7.63 32.39 -1.74
C PRO A 456 6.79 33.04 -2.86
N ALA A 457 7.40 33.51 -3.94
CA ALA A 457 6.71 34.25 -5.00
C ALA A 457 5.50 33.50 -5.57
N GLY A 458 4.34 34.16 -5.49
CA GLY A 458 3.08 33.66 -6.03
C GLY A 458 2.43 32.52 -5.25
N GLY A 459 3.01 32.08 -4.12
CA GLY A 459 2.41 31.07 -3.25
C GLY A 459 1.06 31.52 -2.67
N PRO A 460 0.20 30.58 -2.23
CA PRO A 460 -1.12 30.90 -1.73
C PRO A 460 -1.04 31.58 -0.38
N ASP A 461 -1.84 32.62 -0.21
CA ASP A 461 -2.10 33.23 1.09
C ASP A 461 -3.03 32.32 1.90
N ALA A 462 -2.48 31.61 2.88
CA ALA A 462 -3.19 30.57 3.62
C ALA A 462 -3.47 31.00 5.07
N ALA A 463 -4.67 30.68 5.56
CA ALA A 463 -5.18 31.12 6.86
C ALA A 463 -4.26 30.76 8.05
N ARG A 464 -3.54 29.63 7.97
CA ARG A 464 -2.62 29.17 9.01
C ARG A 464 -1.38 30.07 9.20
N GLY A 465 -1.05 30.90 8.21
CA GLY A 465 0.03 31.87 8.24
C GLY A 465 -0.38 33.28 8.68
N LYS A 466 -1.66 33.49 9.05
CA LYS A 466 -2.21 34.77 9.51
C LYS A 466 -1.94 35.03 11.00
N PRO A 467 -2.03 36.27 11.50
CA PRO A 467 -1.87 36.58 12.92
C PRO A 467 -2.74 35.72 13.84
N LEU A 468 -2.23 35.37 15.03
CA LEU A 468 -2.98 34.58 16.03
C LEU A 468 -4.30 35.23 16.46
N ALA A 469 -4.36 36.57 16.45
CA ALA A 469 -5.57 37.33 16.79
C ALA A 469 -6.77 36.98 15.91
N GLU A 470 -6.55 36.57 14.65
CA GLU A 470 -7.64 36.12 13.76
C GLU A 470 -8.28 34.80 14.21
N GLN A 471 -7.70 34.08 15.18
CA GLN A 471 -8.27 32.86 15.75
C GLN A 471 -8.97 33.09 17.09
N ASP A 472 -8.94 34.30 17.65
CA ASP A 472 -9.41 34.55 19.02
C ASP A 472 -10.88 34.20 19.20
N GLU A 473 -11.74 34.63 18.27
CA GLU A 473 -13.18 34.33 18.31
C GLU A 473 -13.44 32.81 18.32
N GLN A 474 -12.78 32.08 17.42
CA GLN A 474 -12.94 30.63 17.32
C GLN A 474 -12.45 29.90 18.57
N VAL A 475 -11.31 30.33 19.12
CA VAL A 475 -10.74 29.73 20.34
C VAL A 475 -11.62 30.03 21.55
N ARG A 476 -12.11 31.25 21.71
CA ARG A 476 -13.03 31.62 22.80
C ARG A 476 -14.35 30.88 22.71
N GLY A 477 -14.88 30.71 21.49
CA GLY A 477 -16.06 29.89 21.24
C GLY A 477 -15.83 28.43 21.66
N ALA A 478 -14.70 27.84 21.29
CA ALA A 478 -14.34 26.48 21.69
C ALA A 478 -14.22 26.35 23.23
N LEU A 479 -13.53 27.29 23.88
CA LEU A 479 -13.38 27.32 25.34
C LEU A 479 -14.72 27.40 26.09
N ALA A 480 -15.69 28.16 25.56
CA ALA A 480 -17.02 28.25 26.15
C ALA A 480 -17.80 26.92 26.13
N THR A 481 -17.44 25.99 25.23
CA THR A 481 -18.05 24.67 25.10
C THR A 481 -17.30 23.55 25.83
N MET A 482 -16.11 23.83 26.36
CA MET A 482 -15.29 22.82 27.02
C MET A 482 -15.89 22.39 28.35
N ASP A 483 -15.90 21.07 28.59
CA ASP A 483 -16.33 20.48 29.86
C ASP A 483 -15.26 20.66 30.96
N GLY A 484 -15.65 20.42 32.22
CA GLY A 484 -14.78 20.58 33.40
C GLY A 484 -13.61 19.59 33.52
N ARG A 485 -13.25 18.87 32.43
CA ARG A 485 -12.12 17.92 32.42
C ARG A 485 -10.79 18.58 32.07
N LEU A 486 -10.80 19.87 31.70
CA LEU A 486 -9.63 20.70 31.49
C LEU A 486 -9.61 21.88 32.46
N ASP A 487 -8.41 22.33 32.83
CA ASP A 487 -8.23 23.60 33.55
C ASP A 487 -8.44 24.77 32.57
N VAL A 488 -9.71 25.09 32.32
CA VAL A 488 -10.13 26.15 31.38
C VAL A 488 -9.50 27.49 31.74
N HIS A 489 -9.32 27.78 33.04
CA HIS A 489 -8.67 29.01 33.48
C HIS A 489 -7.20 29.06 33.04
N ALA A 490 -6.42 28.02 33.35
CA ALA A 490 -5.01 27.97 32.95
C ALA A 490 -4.84 28.04 31.42
N VAL A 491 -5.71 27.37 30.68
CA VAL A 491 -5.71 27.42 29.21
C VAL A 491 -6.06 28.82 28.68
N THR A 492 -7.04 29.48 29.28
CA THR A 492 -7.43 30.85 28.90
C THR A 492 -6.28 31.82 29.12
N VAL A 493 -5.60 31.73 30.27
CA VAL A 493 -4.40 32.53 30.57
C VAL A 493 -3.28 32.24 29.56
N ALA A 494 -3.09 30.98 29.18
CA ALA A 494 -2.10 30.60 28.16
C ALA A 494 -2.43 31.23 26.79
N TRP A 495 -3.71 31.23 26.40
CA TRP A 495 -4.16 31.85 25.16
C TRP A 495 -4.01 33.38 25.15
N GLU A 496 -4.39 34.06 26.24
CA GLU A 496 -4.22 35.51 26.38
C GLU A 496 -2.76 35.97 26.39
N ARG A 497 -1.84 35.11 26.86
CA ARG A 497 -0.41 35.33 26.70
C ARG A 497 0.00 35.21 25.23
N ALA A 498 -0.50 34.21 24.52
CA ALA A 498 -0.21 34.03 23.10
C ALA A 498 -0.68 35.21 22.24
N LEU A 499 -1.84 35.80 22.55
CA LEU A 499 -2.37 36.98 21.83
C LEU A 499 -1.54 38.26 22.02
N ARG A 500 -0.73 38.33 23.08
CA ARG A 500 0.14 39.49 23.34
C ARG A 500 1.47 39.44 22.58
N ILE A 501 1.77 38.31 21.94
CA ILE A 501 3.01 38.14 21.18
C ILE A 501 2.91 39.00 19.91
N PRO A 502 3.92 39.81 19.58
CA PRO A 502 3.94 40.58 18.35
C PRO A 502 3.72 39.69 17.11
N GLY A 503 3.01 40.22 16.11
CA GLY A 503 2.86 39.56 14.82
C GLY A 503 4.20 39.36 14.12
N TYR A 504 4.28 38.37 13.23
CA TYR A 504 5.49 38.11 12.46
C TYR A 504 5.81 39.28 11.52
N ALA A 505 6.99 39.89 11.71
CA ALA A 505 7.45 41.05 10.94
C ALA A 505 8.46 40.69 9.83
N GLY A 506 8.83 39.41 9.70
CA GLY A 506 9.79 38.96 8.70
C GLY A 506 9.16 38.77 7.30
N PRO A 507 9.99 38.50 6.28
CA PRO A 507 9.48 38.19 4.95
C PRO A 507 8.65 36.89 4.99
N PRO A 508 7.55 36.82 4.24
CA PRO A 508 6.71 35.62 4.26
C PRO A 508 7.46 34.43 3.66
N THR A 509 7.29 33.25 4.26
CA THR A 509 7.96 32.02 3.83
C THR A 509 6.97 30.89 3.66
N TRP A 510 7.34 29.89 2.86
CA TRP A 510 6.55 28.66 2.74
C TRP A 510 6.47 27.93 4.08
N PHE A 511 5.26 27.46 4.39
CA PHE A 511 4.96 26.56 5.49
C PHE A 511 4.06 25.41 5.03
N HIS A 512 4.11 24.29 5.75
CA HIS A 512 3.25 23.14 5.54
C HIS A 512 1.86 23.36 6.15
N GLY A 513 1.80 23.93 7.35
CA GLY A 513 0.55 24.39 7.98
C GLY A 513 -0.14 23.34 8.85
N ASP A 514 0.24 22.07 8.72
CA ASP A 514 -0.25 20.96 9.55
C ASP A 514 0.76 19.82 9.74
N LEU A 515 1.95 20.12 10.26
CA LEU A 515 2.94 19.10 10.64
C LEU A 515 2.51 18.36 11.93
N SER A 516 1.42 17.61 11.85
CA SER A 516 0.92 16.74 12.91
C SER A 516 1.51 15.33 12.79
N PRO A 517 1.50 14.50 13.85
CA PRO A 517 1.95 13.11 13.76
C PRO A 517 1.18 12.28 12.72
N PHE A 518 -0.04 12.68 12.36
CA PHE A 518 -0.84 12.02 11.33
C PHE A 518 -0.36 12.33 9.89
N ASN A 519 0.43 13.39 9.73
CA ASN A 519 0.96 13.86 8.46
C ASN A 519 2.47 13.63 8.29
N ILE A 520 3.09 13.01 9.30
CA ILE A 520 4.50 12.64 9.32
C ILE A 520 4.60 11.13 9.12
N LEU A 521 5.52 10.70 8.25
CA LEU A 521 5.82 9.30 8.01
C LEU A 521 7.28 8.99 8.35
N THR A 522 7.48 7.91 9.09
CA THR A 522 8.80 7.48 9.55
C THR A 522 9.15 6.09 9.06
N VAL A 523 10.46 5.84 8.87
CA VAL A 523 11.06 4.51 8.65
C VAL A 523 12.25 4.42 9.61
N ASP A 524 12.30 3.37 10.41
CA ASP A 524 13.33 3.16 11.43
C ASP A 524 13.54 4.38 12.37
N GLY A 525 12.44 5.07 12.70
CA GLY A 525 12.45 6.22 13.61
C GLY A 525 12.89 7.55 12.99
N ARG A 526 13.24 7.58 11.70
CA ARG A 526 13.67 8.78 10.97
C ARG A 526 12.60 9.27 10.01
N LEU A 527 12.60 10.56 9.68
CA LEU A 527 11.61 11.14 8.77
C LEU A 527 11.81 10.57 7.36
N ALA A 528 10.80 9.88 6.84
CA ALA A 528 10.82 9.30 5.50
C ALA A 528 9.92 10.08 4.52
N GLY A 529 8.89 10.74 5.03
CA GLY A 529 8.00 11.55 4.22
C GLY A 529 7.05 12.43 5.02
N VAL A 530 6.51 13.43 4.33
CA VAL A 530 5.45 14.31 4.82
C VAL A 530 4.29 14.24 3.86
N ILE A 531 3.07 14.22 4.37
CA ILE A 531 1.84 14.12 3.60
C ILE A 531 0.86 15.23 4.00
N ASP A 532 -0.18 15.40 3.20
CA ASP A 532 -1.29 16.34 3.44
C ASP A 532 -0.88 17.82 3.45
N PHE A 533 -0.53 18.32 2.26
CA PHE A 533 -0.11 19.69 2.02
C PHE A 533 -1.30 20.62 1.76
N GLY A 534 -2.53 20.19 2.07
CA GLY A 534 -3.75 20.94 1.81
C GLY A 534 -3.77 22.34 2.45
N LEU A 535 -3.08 22.50 3.58
CA LEU A 535 -2.99 23.75 4.34
C LEU A 535 -1.70 24.54 4.10
N MET A 536 -0.87 24.15 3.11
CA MET A 536 0.37 24.85 2.81
C MET A 536 0.11 26.26 2.30
N GLY A 537 1.05 27.16 2.56
CA GLY A 537 1.02 28.49 1.99
C GLY A 537 2.21 29.33 2.39
N VAL A 538 2.08 30.63 2.16
CA VAL A 538 3.15 31.61 2.35
C VAL A 538 2.69 32.63 3.40
N GLY A 539 3.49 32.82 4.46
CA GLY A 539 3.12 33.69 5.58
C GLY A 539 4.02 33.50 6.80
N ASP A 540 3.44 33.58 8.01
CA ASP A 540 4.14 33.33 9.28
C ASP A 540 4.55 31.84 9.39
N PRO A 541 5.86 31.52 9.40
CA PRO A 541 6.34 30.14 9.44
C PRO A 541 6.29 29.48 10.82
N SER A 542 5.82 30.19 11.85
CA SER A 542 5.72 29.65 13.21
C SER A 542 4.71 28.50 13.30
N VAL A 543 3.77 28.39 12.35
CA VAL A 543 2.82 27.26 12.32
C VAL A 543 3.50 25.90 12.19
N ASP A 544 4.63 25.81 11.50
CA ASP A 544 5.34 24.53 11.35
C ASP A 544 6.12 24.12 12.60
N LEU A 545 6.05 24.90 13.68
CA LEU A 545 6.61 24.54 14.97
C LEU A 545 5.69 23.63 15.80
N ILE A 546 4.45 23.36 15.36
CA ILE A 546 3.53 22.49 16.10
C ILE A 546 4.06 21.09 16.47
N PRO A 547 4.99 20.43 15.71
CA PRO A 547 5.62 19.17 16.13
C PRO A 547 6.25 19.21 17.52
N ALA A 548 6.70 20.39 17.95
CA ALA A 548 7.24 20.61 19.28
C ALA A 548 6.28 20.08 20.36
N TRP A 549 4.99 20.39 20.28
CA TRP A 549 4.00 20.07 21.32
C TRP A 549 3.08 18.90 20.99
N ASN A 550 2.95 18.53 19.72
CA ASN A 550 2.05 17.43 19.31
C ASN A 550 2.77 16.08 19.13
N LEU A 551 4.11 16.06 19.16
CA LEU A 551 4.91 14.87 18.86
C LEU A 551 6.19 14.75 19.69
N LEU A 552 7.01 15.82 19.77
CA LEU A 552 8.34 15.76 20.37
C LEU A 552 8.29 15.82 21.90
N SER A 553 9.12 15.00 22.54
CA SER A 553 9.36 15.08 23.99
C SER A 553 10.09 16.38 24.36
N ALA A 554 10.03 16.80 25.63
CA ALA A 554 10.69 18.04 26.08
C ALA A 554 12.19 18.13 25.71
N PRO A 555 13.02 17.08 25.87
CA PRO A 555 14.42 17.13 25.41
C PRO A 555 14.57 17.28 23.89
N ALA A 556 13.74 16.59 23.10
CA ALA A 556 13.77 16.67 21.64
C ALA A 556 13.28 18.03 21.13
N ARG A 557 12.34 18.64 21.85
CA ARG A 557 11.78 19.96 21.58
C ARG A 557 12.81 21.08 21.71
N GLU A 558 13.65 21.04 22.74
CA GLU A 558 14.75 22.01 22.90
C GLU A 558 15.81 21.87 21.81
N GLN A 559 16.11 20.63 21.39
CA GLN A 559 16.99 20.38 20.25
C GLN A 559 16.37 20.93 18.95
N PHE A 560 15.10 20.62 18.68
CA PHE A 560 14.36 21.14 17.53
C PHE A 560 14.39 22.67 17.45
N ARG A 561 14.14 23.35 18.57
CA ARG A 561 14.23 24.82 18.67
C ARG A 561 15.62 25.33 18.33
N THR A 562 16.66 24.73 18.92
CA THR A 562 18.06 25.12 18.71
C THR A 562 18.47 24.96 17.25
N MET A 563 18.08 23.86 16.62
CA MET A 563 18.41 23.55 15.23
C MET A 563 17.76 24.52 14.23
N LEU A 564 16.50 24.90 14.48
CA LEU A 564 15.80 25.89 13.66
C LEU A 564 16.26 27.33 13.91
N ARG A 565 17.03 27.59 14.97
CA ARG A 565 17.52 28.91 15.37
C ARG A 565 16.40 29.96 15.48
N VAL A 566 15.24 29.53 16.00
CA VAL A 566 14.08 30.41 16.17
C VAL A 566 14.19 31.23 17.46
N ASP A 567 13.89 32.52 17.36
CA ASP A 567 13.83 33.42 18.51
C ASP A 567 12.67 33.08 19.46
N ALA A 568 12.68 33.73 20.64
CA ALA A 568 11.67 33.50 21.67
C ALA A 568 10.25 33.84 21.20
N GLU A 569 10.07 34.92 20.44
CA GLU A 569 8.75 35.33 19.97
C GLU A 569 8.18 34.35 18.93
N THR A 570 9.00 33.88 17.99
CA THR A 570 8.62 32.90 16.96
C THR A 570 8.29 31.57 17.61
N TRP A 571 9.07 31.15 18.60
CA TRP A 571 8.78 29.96 19.40
C TRP A 571 7.45 30.09 20.15
N ALA A 572 7.21 31.23 20.79
CA ALA A 572 5.97 31.50 21.50
C ALA A 572 4.76 31.58 20.55
N ARG A 573 4.89 32.16 19.34
CA ARG A 573 3.85 32.15 18.30
C ARG A 573 3.53 30.72 17.87
N GLY A 574 4.54 29.88 17.67
CA GLY A 574 4.36 28.46 17.35
C GLY A 574 3.60 27.70 18.44
N CYS A 575 3.93 27.98 19.71
CA CYS A 575 3.21 27.46 20.88
C CYS A 575 1.74 27.90 20.87
N GLY A 576 1.48 29.19 20.67
CA GLY A 576 0.14 29.75 20.54
C GLY A 576 -0.65 29.12 19.39
N ARG A 577 0.00 28.87 18.26
CA ARG A 577 -0.63 28.20 17.12
C ARG A 577 -1.01 26.76 17.46
N ALA A 578 -0.10 25.99 18.03
CA ALA A 578 -0.39 24.62 18.48
C ALA A 578 -1.56 24.58 19.48
N LEU A 579 -1.60 25.53 20.42
CA LEU A 579 -2.70 25.68 21.36
C LEU A 579 -4.02 25.96 20.64
N SER A 580 -4.05 26.94 19.73
CA SER A 580 -5.27 27.30 18.99
C SER A 580 -5.86 26.11 18.23
N ILE A 581 -5.00 25.32 17.57
CA ILE A 581 -5.41 24.12 16.82
C ILE A 581 -6.03 23.09 17.77
N ALA A 582 -5.36 22.81 18.89
CA ALA A 582 -5.82 21.82 19.85
C ALA A 582 -7.14 22.24 20.52
N LEU A 583 -7.30 23.51 20.87
CA LEU A 583 -8.52 24.03 21.51
C LEU A 583 -9.73 23.95 20.60
N VAL A 584 -9.55 24.24 19.31
CA VAL A 584 -10.62 24.13 18.32
C VAL A 584 -10.93 22.66 18.00
N ALA A 585 -9.90 21.83 17.84
CA ALA A 585 -10.06 20.43 17.45
C ALA A 585 -10.72 19.57 18.54
N LEU A 586 -10.43 19.84 19.82
CA LEU A 586 -10.86 18.99 20.92
C LEU A 586 -12.40 18.85 21.05
N PRO A 587 -13.19 19.93 21.23
CA PRO A 587 -14.64 19.81 21.33
C PRO A 587 -15.27 19.32 20.01
N TYR A 588 -14.67 19.68 18.87
CA TYR A 588 -15.16 19.30 17.55
C TYR A 588 -15.09 17.79 17.28
N TYR A 589 -13.96 17.15 17.63
CA TYR A 589 -13.71 15.73 17.38
C TYR A 589 -14.00 14.82 18.58
N GLN A 590 -14.52 15.37 19.69
CA GLN A 590 -14.65 14.67 20.97
C GLN A 590 -15.37 13.31 20.86
N THR A 591 -16.37 13.22 19.98
CA THR A 591 -17.20 12.03 19.78
C THR A 591 -16.95 11.34 18.43
N THR A 592 -16.49 12.07 17.42
CA THR A 592 -16.38 11.60 16.03
C THR A 592 -14.99 11.09 15.67
N ASN A 593 -13.92 11.60 16.30
CA ASN A 593 -12.55 11.17 16.05
C ASN A 593 -11.70 11.13 17.33
N PRO A 594 -11.73 10.00 18.07
CA PRO A 594 -11.01 9.85 19.34
C PRO A 594 -9.50 10.04 19.22
N GLN A 595 -8.90 9.77 18.06
CA GLN A 595 -7.45 9.93 17.84
C GLN A 595 -7.07 11.41 17.80
N LEU A 596 -7.81 12.23 17.03
CA LEU A 596 -7.60 13.68 16.99
C LEU A 596 -7.91 14.34 18.33
N ALA A 597 -9.01 13.94 19.00
CA ALA A 597 -9.31 14.44 20.34
C ALA A 597 -8.23 14.04 21.37
N GLY A 598 -7.64 12.84 21.25
CA GLY A 598 -6.51 12.41 22.06
C GLY A 598 -5.26 13.26 21.84
N SER A 599 -4.92 13.53 20.57
CA SER A 599 -3.80 14.41 20.20
C SER A 599 -3.99 15.84 20.72
N ALA A 600 -5.20 16.41 20.59
CA ALA A 600 -5.50 17.74 21.10
C ALA A 600 -5.33 17.85 22.63
N ARG A 601 -5.80 16.85 23.39
CA ARG A 601 -5.57 16.81 24.86
C ARG A 601 -4.10 16.74 25.20
N HIS A 602 -3.32 15.95 24.45
CA HIS A 602 -1.88 15.84 24.64
C HIS A 602 -1.19 17.21 24.46
N VAL A 603 -1.48 17.91 23.36
CA VAL A 603 -0.92 19.25 23.08
C VAL A 603 -1.23 20.23 24.19
N ILE A 604 -2.49 20.30 24.64
CA ILE A 604 -2.91 21.20 25.72
C ILE A 604 -2.13 20.88 27.00
N SER A 605 -2.02 19.60 27.36
CA SER A 605 -1.27 19.16 28.54
C SER A 605 0.22 19.55 28.47
N GLU A 606 0.86 19.36 27.32
CA GLU A 606 2.27 19.69 27.12
C GLU A 606 2.52 21.19 27.24
N ILE A 607 1.66 22.01 26.64
CA ILE A 607 1.78 23.48 26.72
C ILE A 607 1.58 23.97 28.15
N LEU A 608 0.59 23.45 28.88
CA LEU A 608 0.38 23.80 30.28
C LEU A 608 1.53 23.32 31.20
N ALA A 609 2.16 22.19 30.87
CA ALA A 609 3.36 21.73 31.57
C ALA A 609 4.55 22.66 31.33
N ASP A 610 4.79 23.08 30.08
CA ASP A 610 5.83 24.06 29.74
C ASP A 610 5.60 25.40 30.46
N GLN A 611 4.36 25.92 30.47
CA GLN A 611 4.08 27.18 31.16
C GLN A 611 4.32 27.11 32.68
N ARG A 612 4.05 25.95 33.31
CA ARG A 612 4.38 25.74 34.73
C ARG A 612 5.89 25.70 34.97
N ARG A 613 6.66 25.08 34.08
CA ARG A 613 8.13 25.05 34.14
C ARG A 613 8.74 26.43 33.96
N SER A 614 8.25 27.23 33.01
CA SER A 614 8.73 28.60 32.80
C SER A 614 8.24 29.57 33.89
N GLY A 615 7.06 29.31 34.47
CA GLY A 615 6.51 30.08 35.58
C GLY A 615 7.31 29.97 36.89
N SER A 616 8.08 28.89 37.08
CA SER A 616 9.03 28.77 38.20
C SER A 616 10.40 29.39 37.91
N LEU A 617 10.66 29.82 36.67
CA LEU A 617 11.97 30.31 36.20
C LEU A 617 11.94 31.71 35.55
N GLY A 618 10.81 32.41 35.62
CA GLY A 618 10.73 33.83 35.29
C GLY A 618 11.30 34.22 33.92
N SER A 619 10.78 33.68 32.82
CA SER A 619 10.72 34.36 31.51
C SER A 619 10.04 33.50 30.45
N TRP A 620 9.08 34.10 29.74
CA TRP A 620 8.68 33.80 28.36
C TRP A 620 9.01 35.04 27.53
#